data_AF-A0A6B8RT46-F1
#
_entry.id   AF-A0A6B8RT46-F1
#
_cell.length_a   1.000
_cell.length_b   1.000
_cell.length_c   1.000
_cell.angle_alpha   90.00
_cell.angle_beta   90.00
_cell.angle_gamma   90.00
#
_symmetry.space_group_name_H-M   'P 1'
#
loop_
_entity.id
_entity.type
_entity.pdbx_description
1 polymer ?
#
loop_
_entity_poly.entity_id
_entity_poly.type
_entity_poly.pdbx_seq_one_letter_code
_entity_poly.pdbx_strand_id
1 'polypeptide(L)'
;MFILDGFNTLRESYVFYFASIMLFGISIITAAGRCYQALYKERINAWWYYLIEIIVQIIRIFQYILIISLSTDTAIRDFNSIGFRDKISLSVYGMTVTDIIWEFVGFAIIFGIYNLILNRLFTKHMIAGFMKKRQLTKFSVESVQLAVLLGYKNLLLIPVSFIYILVVLQII
;
A
#
# COMPACT_ATOMS: atom_id res chain seq x y z
N MET A 1 3.82 -13.03 -22.07
CA MET A 1 4.56 -13.63 -20.94
C MET A 1 4.64 -12.61 -19.81
N PHE A 2 5.23 -11.44 -20.05
CA PHE A 2 5.31 -10.30 -19.13
C PHE A 2 4.11 -10.02 -18.21
N ILE A 3 2.87 -9.98 -18.73
CA ILE A 3 1.67 -9.72 -17.89
C ILE A 3 1.38 -10.89 -16.92
N LEU A 4 1.55 -12.14 -17.37
CA LEU A 4 1.35 -13.31 -16.52
C LEU A 4 2.39 -13.36 -15.40
N ASP A 5 3.64 -13.03 -15.73
CA ASP A 5 4.73 -12.93 -14.77
C ASP A 5 4.43 -11.83 -13.74
N GLY A 6 3.95 -10.67 -14.19
CA GLY A 6 3.50 -9.62 -13.28
C GLY A 6 2.33 -10.04 -12.36
N PHE A 7 1.36 -10.83 -12.83
CA PHE A 7 0.32 -11.37 -11.94
C PHE A 7 0.86 -12.40 -10.95
N ASN A 8 1.87 -13.19 -11.33
CA ASN A 8 2.56 -14.09 -10.40
C ASN A 8 3.33 -13.30 -9.34
N THR A 9 4.06 -12.25 -9.73
CA THR A 9 4.74 -11.33 -8.81
C THR A 9 3.75 -10.65 -7.86
N LEU A 10 2.58 -10.25 -8.35
CA LEU A 10 1.51 -9.70 -7.52
C LEU A 10 1.03 -10.73 -6.48
N ARG A 11 0.80 -11.98 -6.90
CA ARG A 11 0.40 -13.06 -5.99
C ARG A 11 1.45 -13.29 -4.91
N GLU A 12 2.72 -13.38 -5.28
CA GLU A 12 3.84 -13.56 -4.34
C GLU A 12 3.96 -12.39 -3.38
N SER A 13 3.77 -11.16 -3.87
CA SER A 13 3.74 -9.95 -3.03
C SER A 13 2.62 -10.01 -1.99
N TYR A 14 1.44 -10.53 -2.35
CA TYR A 14 0.35 -10.77 -1.41
C TYR A 14 0.66 -11.86 -0.39
N VAL A 15 1.26 -12.97 -0.84
CA VAL A 15 1.65 -14.08 0.06
C VAL A 15 2.65 -13.59 1.10
N PHE A 16 3.68 -12.85 0.68
CA PHE A 16 4.64 -12.23 1.60
C PHE A 16 3.96 -11.26 2.57
N TYR A 17 3.12 -10.36 2.06
CA TYR A 17 2.42 -9.37 2.87
C TYR A 17 1.57 -10.01 3.97
N PHE A 18 0.83 -11.08 3.65
CA PHE A 18 -0.04 -11.78 4.60
C PHE A 18 0.68 -12.82 5.46
N ALA A 19 1.91 -13.20 5.13
CA ALA A 19 2.72 -14.09 5.97
C ALA A 19 3.08 -13.43 7.32
N SER A 20 3.07 -12.09 7.39
CA SER A 20 3.38 -11.35 8.62
C SER A 20 2.14 -10.65 9.20
N ILE A 21 1.68 -11.15 10.35
CA ILE A 21 0.63 -10.52 11.16
C ILE A 21 1.00 -9.08 11.53
N MET A 22 2.29 -8.80 11.77
CA MET A 22 2.76 -7.47 12.13
C MET A 22 2.56 -6.48 10.98
N LEU A 23 2.91 -6.86 9.74
CA LEU A 23 2.71 -6.02 8.56
C LEU A 23 1.22 -5.71 8.35
N PHE A 24 0.37 -6.74 8.48
CA PHE A 24 -1.07 -6.57 8.36
C PHE A 24 -1.66 -5.68 9.46
N GLY A 25 -1.24 -5.88 10.71
CA GLY A 25 -1.67 -5.07 11.85
C GLY A 25 -1.32 -3.59 11.69
N ILE A 26 -0.11 -3.29 11.22
CA ILE A 26 0.33 -1.91 10.93
C ILE A 26 -0.51 -1.29 9.79
N SER A 27 -0.81 -2.06 8.76
CA SER A 27 -1.71 -1.62 7.69
C SER A 27 -3.12 -1.31 8.17
N ILE A 28 -3.66 -2.07 9.13
CA ILE A 28 -4.97 -1.75 9.73
C ILE A 28 -4.92 -0.39 10.42
N ILE A 29 -3.86 -0.08 11.16
CA ILE A 29 -3.70 1.20 11.86
C ILE A 29 -3.64 2.35 10.85
N THR A 30 -2.83 2.22 9.79
CA THR A 30 -2.74 3.25 8.73
C THR A 30 -4.06 3.41 7.99
N ALA A 31 -4.73 2.31 7.64
CA ALA A 31 -6.06 2.33 7.01
C ALA A 31 -7.09 3.03 7.90
N ALA A 32 -7.12 2.74 9.20
CA ALA A 32 -8.03 3.37 10.15
C ALA A 32 -7.79 4.88 10.25
N GLY A 33 -6.53 5.32 10.34
CA GLY A 33 -6.16 6.74 10.35
C GLY A 33 -6.63 7.47 9.08
N ARG A 34 -6.46 6.85 7.91
CA ARG A 34 -6.91 7.40 6.62
C ARG A 34 -8.42 7.45 6.49
N CYS A 35 -9.12 6.41 6.92
CA CYS A 35 -10.58 6.41 6.99
C CYS A 35 -11.09 7.55 7.90
N TYR A 36 -10.46 7.74 9.05
CA TYR A 36 -10.83 8.79 9.99
C TYR A 36 -10.64 10.19 9.38
N GLN A 37 -9.48 10.47 8.76
CA GLN A 37 -9.24 11.73 8.06
C GLN A 37 -10.30 12.00 6.96
N ALA A 38 -10.68 10.97 6.20
CA ALA A 38 -11.66 11.10 5.12
C ALA A 38 -13.09 11.35 5.64
N LEU A 39 -13.50 10.65 6.71
CA LEU A 39 -14.83 10.82 7.31
C LEU A 39 -15.01 12.16 8.01
N TYR A 40 -13.94 12.70 8.59
CA TYR A 40 -13.98 13.90 9.41
C TYR A 40 -13.29 15.12 8.77
N LYS A 41 -13.00 15.07 7.46
CA LYS A 41 -12.25 16.12 6.73
C LYS A 41 -12.73 17.54 7.01
N GLU A 42 -14.05 17.74 7.09
CA GLU A 42 -14.67 19.07 7.31
C GLU A 42 -14.88 19.43 8.79
N ARG A 43 -14.70 18.48 9.71
CA ARG A 43 -14.98 18.65 11.15
C ARG A 43 -13.72 18.65 12.00
N ILE A 44 -12.62 18.12 11.48
CA ILE A 44 -11.36 18.04 12.18
C ILE A 44 -10.64 19.39 12.09
N ASN A 45 -10.04 19.84 13.20
CA ASN A 45 -9.14 20.99 13.16
C ASN A 45 -7.94 20.66 12.27
N ALA A 46 -7.47 21.63 11.49
CA ALA A 46 -6.30 21.51 10.63
C ALA A 46 -5.10 20.92 11.37
N TRP A 47 -4.83 21.34 12.62
CA TRP A 47 -3.75 20.78 13.43
C TRP A 47 -3.86 19.27 13.66
N TRP A 48 -5.06 18.79 14.01
CA TRP A 48 -5.31 17.35 14.20
C TRP A 48 -5.23 16.58 12.88
N TYR A 49 -5.67 17.18 11.77
CA TYR A 49 -5.53 16.59 10.44
C TYR A 49 -4.06 16.33 10.10
N TYR A 50 -3.20 17.35 10.27
CA TYR A 50 -1.76 17.25 10.01
C TYR A 50 -1.06 16.29 10.95
N LEU A 51 -1.44 16.25 12.23
CA LEU A 51 -0.87 15.31 13.18
C LEU A 51 -1.15 13.86 12.77
N ILE A 52 -2.40 13.54 12.39
CA ILE A 52 -2.75 12.20 11.91
C ILE A 52 -2.01 11.89 10.61
N GLU A 53 -1.84 12.87 9.72
CA GLU A 53 -1.05 12.70 8.49
C GLU A 53 0.38 12.27 8.83
N ILE A 54 1.06 13.01 9.71
CA ILE A 54 2.43 12.73 10.14
C ILE A 54 2.53 11.33 10.76
N ILE A 55 1.62 10.99 11.68
CA ILE A 55 1.60 9.68 12.33
C ILE A 55 1.44 8.57 11.29
N VAL A 56 0.48 8.70 10.36
CA VAL A 56 0.27 7.69 9.32
C VAL A 56 1.50 7.54 8.43
N GLN A 57 2.18 8.63 8.08
CA GLN A 57 3.41 8.57 7.28
C GLN A 57 4.57 7.93 8.04
N ILE A 58 4.75 8.23 9.33
CA ILE A 58 5.77 7.59 10.19
C ILE A 58 5.51 6.08 10.25
N ILE A 59 4.26 5.68 10.52
CA ILE A 59 3.88 4.27 10.58
C ILE A 59 4.12 3.58 9.22
N ARG A 60 3.85 4.28 8.10
CA ARG A 60 4.10 3.76 6.76
C ARG A 60 5.60 3.59 6.46
N ILE A 61 6.43 4.55 6.84
CA ILE A 61 7.89 4.43 6.73
C ILE A 61 8.38 3.23 7.53
N PHE A 62 7.89 3.09 8.76
CA PHE A 62 8.20 1.94 9.60
C PHE A 62 7.76 0.60 8.97
N GLN A 63 6.57 0.57 8.35
CA GLN A 63 6.09 -0.59 7.60
C GLN A 63 7.04 -0.97 6.46
N TYR A 64 7.53 0.01 5.71
CA TYR A 64 8.45 -0.24 4.58
C TYR A 64 9.81 -0.75 5.06
N ILE A 65 10.32 -0.20 6.16
CA ILE A 65 11.54 -0.70 6.81
C ILE A 65 11.37 -2.16 7.25
N LEU A 66 10.21 -2.50 7.84
CA LEU A 66 9.91 -3.88 8.23
C LEU A 66 9.83 -4.82 7.03
N ILE A 67 9.20 -4.41 5.94
CA ILE A 67 9.13 -5.21 4.70
C ILE A 67 10.53 -5.57 4.21
N ILE A 68 11.43 -4.59 4.17
CA ILE A 68 12.82 -4.80 3.75
C ILE A 68 13.56 -5.69 4.76
N SER A 69 13.38 -5.46 6.06
CA SER A 69 14.10 -6.21 7.10
C SER A 69 13.70 -7.69 7.13
N LEU A 70 12.40 -7.96 6.97
CA LEU A 70 11.84 -9.32 6.94
C LEU A 70 12.23 -10.10 5.68
N SER A 71 12.50 -9.42 4.57
CA SER A 71 12.83 -10.05 3.30
C SER A 71 14.33 -10.30 3.15
N THR A 72 15.17 -9.42 3.67
CA THR A 72 16.62 -9.57 3.54
C THR A 72 17.25 -10.34 4.72
N ASP A 73 16.44 -10.87 5.64
CA ASP A 73 16.86 -11.45 6.93
C ASP A 73 17.85 -10.56 7.69
N THR A 74 17.77 -9.24 7.46
CA THR A 74 18.75 -8.28 7.97
C THR A 74 18.16 -7.53 9.15
N ALA A 75 18.89 -7.47 10.26
CA ALA A 75 18.48 -6.67 11.41
C ALA A 75 18.40 -5.19 11.01
N ILE A 76 17.38 -4.47 11.50
CA ILE A 76 17.18 -3.03 11.22
C ILE A 76 18.45 -2.20 11.52
N ARG A 77 19.24 -2.63 12.51
CA ARG A 77 20.50 -1.98 12.91
C ARG A 77 21.54 -1.94 11.78
N ASP A 78 21.48 -2.87 10.83
CA ASP A 78 22.51 -3.05 9.80
C ASP A 78 22.12 -2.38 8.46
N PHE A 79 20.99 -1.68 8.41
CA PHE A 79 20.52 -0.96 7.21
C PHE A 79 21.48 0.14 6.73
N ASN A 80 22.31 0.68 7.63
CA ASN A 80 23.34 1.67 7.30
C ASN A 80 24.72 1.05 7.03
N SER A 81 24.83 -0.29 7.04
CA SER A 81 26.08 -0.95 6.70
C SER A 81 26.40 -0.78 5.21
N ILE A 82 27.70 -0.71 4.90
CA ILE A 82 28.19 -0.64 3.52
C ILE A 82 27.72 -1.87 2.73
N GLY A 83 27.76 -3.06 3.35
CA GLY A 83 27.33 -4.31 2.72
C GLY A 83 25.85 -4.35 2.31
N PHE A 84 24.95 -3.74 3.09
CA PHE A 84 23.54 -3.64 2.70
C PHE A 84 23.33 -2.73 1.49
N ARG A 85 24.06 -1.60 1.42
CA ARG A 85 24.02 -0.67 0.29
C ARG A 85 24.59 -1.30 -0.98
N ASP A 86 25.68 -2.05 -0.85
CA ASP A 86 26.30 -2.76 -1.97
C ASP A 86 25.35 -3.84 -2.51
N LYS A 87 24.67 -4.59 -1.62
CA LYS A 87 23.66 -5.58 -2.01
C LYS A 87 22.49 -4.96 -2.79
N ILE A 88 21.91 -3.86 -2.30
CA ILE A 88 20.81 -3.16 -3.01
C ILE A 88 21.29 -2.58 -4.35
N SER A 89 22.48 -1.97 -4.37
CA SER A 89 22.98 -1.38 -5.60
C SER A 89 23.29 -2.43 -6.66
N LEU A 90 23.92 -3.56 -6.29
CA LEU A 90 24.18 -4.69 -7.19
C LEU A 90 22.89 -5.26 -7.79
N SER A 91 21.81 -5.39 -6.99
CA SER A 91 20.50 -5.83 -7.49
C SER A 91 19.94 -4.93 -8.59
N VAL A 92 20.07 -3.60 -8.45
CA VAL A 92 19.54 -2.63 -9.43
C VAL A 92 20.47 -2.46 -10.64
N TYR A 93 21.80 -2.50 -10.44
CA TYR A 93 22.77 -2.38 -11.53
C TYR A 93 22.78 -3.56 -12.50
N GLY A 94 22.23 -4.72 -12.10
CA GLY A 94 22.11 -5.89 -12.96
C GLY A 94 21.03 -5.78 -14.04
N MET A 95 20.11 -4.82 -13.95
CA MET A 95 19.00 -4.68 -14.90
C MET A 95 19.31 -3.67 -16.01
N THR A 96 18.88 -3.96 -17.25
CA THR A 96 18.96 -2.95 -18.30
C THR A 96 17.88 -1.88 -18.10
N VAL A 97 18.13 -0.66 -18.58
CA VAL A 97 17.13 0.43 -18.53
C VAL A 97 15.82 0.02 -19.23
N THR A 98 15.92 -0.78 -20.29
CA THR A 98 14.75 -1.28 -21.02
C THR A 98 13.91 -2.23 -20.17
N ASP A 99 14.54 -3.14 -19.42
CA ASP A 99 13.84 -4.07 -18.52
C ASP A 99 13.12 -3.30 -17.41
N ILE A 100 13.82 -2.34 -16.79
CA ILE A 100 13.23 -1.47 -15.76
C ILE A 100 11.98 -0.76 -16.29
N ILE A 101 12.04 -0.18 -17.48
CA ILE A 101 10.88 0.51 -18.10
C ILE A 101 9.71 -0.45 -18.29
N TRP A 102 9.96 -1.65 -18.84
CA TRP A 102 8.90 -2.63 -19.06
C TRP A 102 8.25 -3.03 -17.75
N GLU A 103 9.04 -3.33 -16.72
CA GLU A 103 8.54 -3.66 -15.39
C GLU A 103 7.66 -2.56 -14.77
N PHE A 104 8.05 -1.29 -14.90
CA PHE A 104 7.23 -0.16 -14.47
C PHE A 104 5.92 -0.02 -15.27
N VAL A 105 5.94 -0.34 -16.57
CA VAL A 105 4.71 -0.40 -17.39
C VAL A 105 3.79 -1.51 -16.89
N GLY A 106 4.32 -2.70 -16.61
CA GLY A 106 3.54 -3.81 -16.03
C GLY A 106 2.93 -3.46 -14.68
N PHE A 107 3.74 -2.87 -13.80
CA PHE A 107 3.27 -2.31 -12.53
C PHE A 107 2.10 -1.35 -12.74
N ALA A 108 2.25 -0.37 -13.64
CA ALA A 108 1.22 0.63 -13.90
C ALA A 108 -0.07 0.00 -14.44
N ILE A 109 0.03 -1.00 -15.32
CA ILE A 109 -1.12 -1.73 -15.87
C ILE A 109 -1.82 -2.52 -14.76
N ILE A 110 -1.09 -3.33 -13.99
CA ILE A 110 -1.66 -4.21 -12.97
C ILE A 110 -2.33 -3.40 -11.86
N PHE A 111 -1.63 -2.42 -11.29
CA PHE A 111 -2.18 -1.57 -10.24
C PHE A 111 -3.21 -0.58 -10.77
N GLY A 112 -3.17 -0.23 -12.06
CA GLY A 112 -4.22 0.50 -12.76
C GLY A 112 -5.52 -0.30 -12.82
N ILE A 113 -5.45 -1.55 -13.28
CA ILE A 113 -6.60 -2.49 -13.29
C ILE A 113 -7.12 -2.70 -11.87
N TYR A 114 -6.24 -2.92 -10.89
CA TYR A 114 -6.62 -3.08 -9.49
C TYR A 114 -7.40 -1.84 -8.99
N ASN A 115 -6.89 -0.63 -9.24
CA ASN A 115 -7.58 0.60 -8.85
C ASN A 115 -8.94 0.76 -9.55
N LEU A 116 -9.04 0.40 -10.83
CA LEU A 116 -10.30 0.43 -11.57
C LEU A 116 -11.33 -0.54 -10.96
N ILE A 117 -10.90 -1.75 -10.60
CA ILE A 117 -11.74 -2.74 -9.92
C ILE A 117 -12.25 -2.18 -8.58
N LEU A 118 -11.36 -1.62 -7.76
CA LEU A 118 -11.76 -1.01 -6.47
C LEU A 118 -12.80 0.11 -6.67
N ASN A 119 -12.56 1.03 -7.61
CA ASN A 119 -13.50 2.11 -7.89
C ASN A 119 -14.86 1.60 -8.37
N ARG A 120 -14.88 0.50 -9.13
CA ARG A 120 -16.11 -0.14 -9.61
C ARG A 120 -16.83 -0.94 -8.53
N LEU A 121 -16.12 -1.51 -7.57
CA LEU A 121 -16.70 -2.21 -6.41
C LEU A 121 -17.32 -1.22 -5.42
N PHE A 122 -16.69 -0.07 -5.19
CA PHE A 122 -17.15 0.92 -4.22
C PHE A 122 -17.89 2.08 -4.88
N THR A 123 -18.97 1.77 -5.61
CA THR A 123 -19.84 2.80 -6.21
C THR A 123 -20.68 3.53 -5.17
N LYS A 124 -21.05 4.79 -5.46
CA LYS A 124 -21.95 5.58 -4.60
C LYS A 124 -23.25 4.83 -4.25
N HIS A 125 -23.83 4.13 -5.22
CA HIS A 125 -25.05 3.34 -5.01
C HIS A 125 -24.86 2.22 -3.98
N MET A 126 -23.77 1.45 -4.09
CA MET A 126 -23.46 0.37 -3.14
C MET A 126 -23.21 0.92 -1.74
N ILE A 127 -22.45 2.01 -1.63
CA ILE A 127 -22.15 2.67 -0.35
C ILE A 127 -23.44 3.23 0.28
N ALA A 128 -24.30 3.90 -0.50
CA ALA A 128 -25.57 4.42 -0.01
C ALA A 128 -26.49 3.29 0.50
N GLY A 129 -26.56 2.16 -0.23
CA GLY A 129 -27.30 0.98 0.22
C GLY A 129 -26.76 0.40 1.53
N PHE A 130 -25.44 0.31 1.66
CA PHE A 130 -24.78 -0.13 2.90
C PHE A 130 -25.05 0.81 4.07
N MET A 131 -24.91 2.12 3.86
CA MET A 131 -25.18 3.15 4.87
C MET A 131 -26.63 3.11 5.35
N LYS A 132 -27.59 2.93 4.43
CA LYS A 132 -29.02 2.78 4.77
C LYS A 132 -29.25 1.53 5.64
N LYS A 133 -28.66 0.39 5.25
CA LYS A 133 -28.78 -0.88 6.01
C LYS A 133 -28.17 -0.78 7.41
N ARG A 134 -27.09 -0.02 7.58
CA ARG A 134 -26.38 0.19 8.85
C ARG A 134 -26.81 1.45 9.61
N GLN A 135 -27.83 2.16 9.13
CA GLN A 135 -28.35 3.40 9.72
C GLN A 135 -27.26 4.48 9.94
N LEU A 136 -26.29 4.56 9.03
CA LEU A 136 -25.21 5.55 9.08
C LEU A 136 -25.68 6.88 8.49
N THR A 137 -26.22 7.77 9.33
CA THR A 137 -26.75 9.08 8.92
C THR A 137 -25.79 10.25 9.15
N LYS A 138 -24.73 10.05 9.94
CA LYS A 138 -23.82 11.11 10.39
C LYS A 138 -22.90 11.66 9.29
N PHE A 139 -22.64 10.88 8.24
CA PHE A 139 -21.66 11.17 7.19
C PHE A 139 -22.33 11.20 5.81
N SER A 140 -21.73 11.94 4.87
CA SER A 140 -22.16 11.91 3.47
C SER A 140 -21.72 10.60 2.80
N VAL A 141 -22.44 10.19 1.76
CA VAL A 141 -22.09 9.00 0.95
C VAL A 141 -20.68 9.15 0.35
N GLU A 142 -20.31 10.37 -0.04
CA GLU A 142 -19.02 10.66 -0.67
C GLU A 142 -17.85 10.51 0.31
N SER A 143 -18.01 11.01 1.54
CA SER A 143 -16.99 10.84 2.58
C SER A 143 -16.81 9.37 2.96
N VAL A 144 -17.90 8.60 3.03
CA VAL A 144 -17.83 7.16 3.33
C VAL A 144 -17.21 6.40 2.17
N GLN A 145 -17.57 6.71 0.92
CA GLN A 145 -16.96 6.09 -0.26
C GLN A 145 -15.45 6.34 -0.30
N LEU A 146 -15.03 7.59 -0.08
CA LEU A 146 -13.62 7.96 -0.03
C LEU A 146 -12.89 7.23 1.11
N ALA A 147 -13.50 7.17 2.29
CA ALA A 147 -12.93 6.47 3.44
C ALA A 147 -12.72 4.98 3.13
N VAL A 148 -13.73 4.31 2.57
CA VAL A 148 -13.63 2.89 2.20
C VAL A 148 -12.53 2.67 1.16
N LEU A 149 -12.48 3.50 0.10
CA LEU A 149 -11.44 3.41 -0.92
C LEU A 149 -10.04 3.60 -0.32
N LEU A 150 -9.86 4.60 0.54
CA LEU A 150 -8.58 4.84 1.21
C LEU A 150 -8.22 3.71 2.16
N GLY A 151 -9.19 3.18 2.91
CA GLY A 151 -8.99 2.05 3.80
C GLY A 151 -8.48 0.83 3.04
N TYR A 152 -9.18 0.44 1.96
CA TYR A 152 -8.76 -0.67 1.10
C TYR A 152 -7.39 -0.44 0.46
N LYS A 153 -7.11 0.78 -0.01
CA LYS A 153 -5.81 1.08 -0.61
C LYS A 153 -4.66 0.97 0.40
N ASN A 154 -4.83 1.48 1.61
CA ASN A 154 -3.79 1.42 2.64
C ASN A 154 -3.64 0.02 3.26
N LEU A 155 -4.72 -0.78 3.23
CA LEU A 155 -4.68 -2.15 3.71
C LEU A 155 -4.06 -3.10 2.67
N LEU A 156 -4.45 -3.01 1.40
CA LEU A 156 -4.14 -4.05 0.41
C LEU A 156 -3.30 -3.55 -0.76
N LEU A 157 -3.50 -2.32 -1.22
CA LEU A 157 -2.91 -1.87 -2.47
C LEU A 157 -1.50 -1.31 -2.27
N ILE A 158 -1.35 -0.32 -1.38
CA ILE A 158 -0.11 0.41 -1.14
C ILE A 158 1.01 -0.50 -0.62
N PRO A 159 0.84 -1.25 0.49
CA PRO A 159 1.93 -2.09 1.01
C PRO A 159 2.37 -3.17 0.00
N VAL A 160 1.40 -3.77 -0.71
CA VAL A 160 1.68 -4.80 -1.72
C VAL A 160 2.33 -4.20 -2.96
N SER A 161 1.95 -2.99 -3.36
CA SER A 161 2.62 -2.27 -4.46
C SER A 161 4.09 -1.98 -4.15
N PHE A 162 4.41 -1.70 -2.89
CA PHE A 162 5.78 -1.50 -2.46
C PHE A 162 6.58 -2.81 -2.53
N ILE A 163 6.03 -3.91 -2.00
CA ILE A 163 6.64 -5.24 -2.09
C ILE A 163 6.86 -5.64 -3.55
N TYR A 164 5.85 -5.45 -4.40
CA TYR A 164 5.95 -5.73 -5.83
C TYR A 164 7.13 -5.02 -6.48
N ILE A 165 7.29 -3.72 -6.20
CA ILE A 165 8.42 -2.95 -6.74
C ILE A 165 9.75 -3.51 -6.24
N LEU A 166 9.85 -3.90 -4.97
CA LEU A 166 11.07 -4.49 -4.43
C LEU A 166 11.44 -5.82 -5.11
N VAL A 167 10.45 -6.69 -5.38
CA VAL A 167 10.65 -7.96 -6.09
C VAL A 167 11.10 -7.70 -7.52
N VAL A 168 10.43 -6.78 -8.22
CA VAL A 168 10.79 -6.36 -9.58
C VAL A 168 12.20 -5.83 -9.65
N LEU A 169 12.61 -5.00 -8.69
CA LEU A 169 13.96 -4.45 -8.61
C LEU A 169 14.99 -5.45 -8.06
N GLN A 170 14.60 -6.71 -7.82
CA GLN A 170 15.44 -7.78 -7.30
C GLN A 170 16.11 -7.43 -5.96
N ILE A 171 15.49 -6.53 -5.19
CA ILE A 171 15.95 -6.13 -3.86
C ILE A 171 15.60 -7.23 -2.85
N ILE A 172 14.49 -7.92 -3.08
CA ILE A 172 13.93 -8.99 -2.23
C ILE A 172 13.53 -10.20 -3.07
#